data_AF-A0A125W9E5-F1
#
_entry.id   AF-A0A125W9E5-F1
#
_cell.length_a   1.000
_cell.length_b   1.000
_cell.length_c   1.000
_cell.angle_alpha   90.00
_cell.angle_beta   90.00
_cell.angle_gamma   90.00
#
_symmetry.space_group_name_H-M   'P 1'
#
loop_
_entity.id
_entity.type
_entity.pdbx_description
1 polymer ?
#
loop_
_entity_poly.entity_id
_entity_poly.type
_entity_poly.pdbx_seq_one_letter_code
_entity_poly.pdbx_strand_id
1 'polypeptide(L)'
;ICQKNCCHSIISKENLLNQDFSTETICEKWAADITYIPTKKNGWCYLSSIMDLHTKRIISYTFSKRMTVDCVIQTLNKAKIHYHIPEGMILHTDLGSQYTAREVEQWLKTNKIRHSYSRKGTPYDNAGIESFHASLKKEEVYTTSYSDFEEANRALFSYIEGFYNRNRIHSSIHYLTPQEFEELAKEKMA
;
A
#
# COMPACT_ATOMS: atom_id res chain seq x y z
N ILE A 1 40.90 -21.57 -2.26
CA ILE A 1 40.32 -22.07 -1.00
C ILE A 1 38.89 -21.55 -0.93
N CYS A 2 37.95 -22.49 -0.91
CA CYS A 2 36.51 -22.26 -0.95
C CYS A 2 36.02 -21.79 0.43
N GLN A 3 35.37 -20.64 0.54
CA GLN A 3 34.45 -20.36 1.66
C GLN A 3 33.03 -20.68 1.20
N LYS A 4 32.65 -21.92 1.49
CA LYS A 4 31.28 -22.42 1.45
C LYS A 4 30.43 -21.74 2.54
N ASN A 5 29.15 -21.59 2.20
CA ASN A 5 27.99 -21.52 3.08
C ASN A 5 27.66 -20.18 3.75
N CYS A 6 26.91 -19.36 3.01
CA CYS A 6 25.76 -18.66 3.59
C CYS A 6 24.60 -18.69 2.59
N CYS A 7 24.18 -19.90 2.18
CA CYS A 7 22.85 -20.11 1.62
C CYS A 7 21.86 -19.91 2.77
N HIS A 8 21.48 -18.66 3.05
CA HIS A 8 20.18 -18.43 3.67
C HIS A 8 19.19 -19.14 2.76
N SER A 9 18.49 -20.14 3.30
CA SER A 9 17.29 -20.65 2.65
C SER A 9 16.45 -19.42 2.30
N ILE A 10 16.22 -19.20 1.00
CA ILE A 10 15.23 -18.22 0.60
C ILE A 10 13.94 -18.79 1.15
N ILE A 11 13.48 -18.26 2.28
CA ILE A 11 12.17 -18.59 2.83
C ILE A 11 11.20 -18.13 1.73
N SER A 12 10.71 -19.09 0.93
CA SER A 12 9.72 -18.78 -0.08
C SER A 12 8.44 -18.43 0.67
N LYS A 13 8.16 -17.14 0.77
CA LYS A 13 6.88 -16.66 1.27
C LYS A 13 5.81 -16.89 0.20
N GLU A 14 4.60 -17.20 0.63
CA GLU A 14 3.51 -17.61 -0.26
C GLU A 14 2.93 -16.41 -1.02
N ASN A 15 2.70 -16.56 -2.33
CA ASN A 15 1.95 -15.60 -3.12
C ASN A 15 0.51 -16.10 -3.27
N LEU A 16 -0.35 -15.69 -2.35
CA LEU A 16 -1.78 -16.03 -2.32
C LEU A 16 -2.59 -15.24 -3.35
N LEU A 17 -2.10 -14.06 -3.76
CA LEU A 17 -2.80 -13.19 -4.70
C LEU A 17 -2.69 -13.78 -6.10
N ASN A 18 -1.50 -14.26 -6.45
CA ASN A 18 -1.19 -14.93 -7.72
C ASN A 18 -1.73 -14.17 -8.95
N GLN A 19 -1.60 -12.83 -8.93
CA GLN A 19 -2.09 -11.89 -9.95
C GLN A 19 -3.61 -11.89 -10.16
N ASP A 20 -4.37 -12.53 -9.27
CA ASP A 20 -5.82 -12.42 -9.22
C ASP A 20 -6.23 -11.17 -8.39
N PHE A 21 -6.34 -10.05 -9.10
CA PHE A 21 -6.83 -8.78 -8.56
C PHE A 21 -8.35 -8.66 -8.51
N SER A 22 -9.10 -9.70 -8.90
CA SER A 22 -10.56 -9.69 -8.81
C SER A 22 -10.99 -9.65 -7.35
N THR A 23 -12.12 -8.99 -7.09
CA THR A 23 -12.73 -8.84 -5.76
C THR A 23 -14.23 -8.70 -5.92
N GLU A 24 -14.99 -9.20 -4.94
CA GLU A 24 -16.44 -9.11 -4.90
C GLU A 24 -16.90 -7.97 -3.98
N THR A 25 -16.11 -7.64 -2.96
CA THR A 25 -16.47 -6.61 -1.96
C THR A 25 -15.25 -5.86 -1.42
N ILE A 26 -15.51 -4.79 -0.68
CA ILE A 26 -14.49 -4.01 0.02
C ILE A 26 -13.77 -4.87 1.06
N CYS A 27 -12.51 -4.55 1.32
CA CYS A 27 -11.69 -5.20 2.36
C CYS A 27 -11.45 -6.70 2.16
N GLU A 28 -11.66 -7.23 0.96
CA GLU A 28 -11.33 -8.62 0.62
C GLU A 28 -9.82 -8.79 0.35
N LYS A 29 -9.26 -7.87 -0.44
CA LYS A 29 -7.85 -7.87 -0.83
C LYS A 29 -7.29 -6.45 -0.78
N TRP A 30 -6.27 -6.24 0.04
CA TRP A 30 -5.50 -5.00 0.10
C TRP A 30 -4.12 -5.19 -0.53
N ALA A 31 -3.62 -4.15 -1.20
CA ALA A 31 -2.24 -4.08 -1.66
C ALA A 31 -1.53 -2.95 -0.90
N ALA A 32 -0.31 -3.20 -0.45
CA ALA A 32 0.50 -2.19 0.23
C ALA A 32 1.93 -2.15 -0.30
N ASP A 33 2.50 -0.96 -0.29
CA ASP A 33 3.86 -0.70 -0.73
C ASP A 33 4.40 0.59 -0.10
N ILE A 34 5.73 0.74 -0.10
CA ILE A 34 6.43 1.93 0.35
C ILE A 34 7.11 2.59 -0.84
N THR A 35 6.88 3.89 -1.04
CA THR A 35 7.59 4.67 -2.04
C THR A 35 8.40 5.81 -1.42
N TYR A 36 9.49 6.21 -2.09
CA TYR A 36 10.33 7.32 -1.66
C TYR A 36 9.85 8.64 -2.26
N ILE A 37 9.95 9.71 -1.47
CA ILE A 37 9.57 11.08 -1.81
C ILE A 37 10.76 12.00 -1.49
N PRO A 38 11.33 12.71 -2.48
CA PRO A 38 12.45 13.62 -2.24
C PRO A 38 11.99 14.92 -1.57
N THR A 39 12.79 15.43 -0.63
CA THR A 39 12.62 16.75 -0.02
C THR A 39 13.98 17.44 0.07
N LYS A 40 14.02 18.78 0.01
CA LYS A 40 15.28 19.54 0.05
C LYS A 40 16.00 19.41 1.39
N LYS A 41 15.31 19.66 2.51
CA LYS A 41 15.94 19.66 3.85
C LYS A 41 16.13 18.26 4.44
N ASN A 42 15.23 17.32 4.15
CA ASN A 42 15.25 16.01 4.80
C ASN A 42 15.76 14.88 3.90
N GLY A 43 16.06 15.15 2.63
CA GLY A 43 16.43 14.12 1.65
C GLY A 43 15.25 13.21 1.35
N TRP A 44 15.49 11.91 1.22
CA TRP A 44 14.46 10.91 0.96
C TRP A 44 13.59 10.66 2.20
N CYS A 45 12.30 10.92 2.04
CA CYS A 45 11.25 10.51 2.97
C CYS A 45 10.44 9.36 2.34
N TYR A 46 9.57 8.71 3.12
CA TYR A 46 8.95 7.43 2.74
C TYR A 46 7.46 7.49 3.00
N LEU A 47 6.67 7.13 1.99
CA LEU A 47 5.23 7.02 2.04
C LEU A 47 4.84 5.53 2.00
N SER A 48 4.36 5.02 3.13
CA SER A 48 3.73 3.70 3.24
C SER A 48 2.25 3.86 2.95
N SER A 49 1.74 3.15 1.93
CA SER A 49 0.35 3.26 1.47
C SER A 49 -0.35 1.91 1.46
N ILE A 50 -1.65 1.89 1.73
CA ILE A 50 -2.52 0.71 1.57
C ILE A 50 -3.66 1.09 0.63
N MET A 51 -3.82 0.30 -0.42
CA MET A 51 -4.92 0.36 -1.37
C MET A 51 -5.90 -0.78 -1.12
N ASP A 52 -7.19 -0.48 -1.14
CA ASP A 52 -8.23 -1.48 -1.29
C ASP A 52 -8.39 -1.85 -2.77
N LEU A 53 -8.19 -3.12 -3.13
CA LEU A 53 -8.16 -3.53 -4.54
C LEU A 53 -9.55 -3.53 -5.19
N HIS A 54 -10.62 -3.58 -4.41
CA HIS A 54 -11.98 -3.50 -4.93
C HIS A 54 -12.29 -2.08 -5.41
N THR A 55 -12.02 -1.10 -4.55
CA THR A 55 -12.39 0.30 -4.76
C THR A 55 -11.30 1.14 -5.41
N LYS A 56 -10.06 0.63 -5.46
CA LYS A 56 -8.86 1.37 -5.86
C LYS A 56 -8.53 2.55 -4.95
N ARG A 57 -9.22 2.68 -3.82
CA ARG A 57 -9.04 3.75 -2.85
C ARG A 57 -7.75 3.53 -2.08
N ILE A 58 -6.98 4.60 -1.87
CA ILE A 58 -5.94 4.60 -0.84
C ILE A 58 -6.63 4.79 0.50
N ILE A 59 -6.82 3.69 1.21
CA ILE A 59 -7.58 3.63 2.47
C ILE A 59 -6.75 4.06 3.67
N SER A 60 -5.42 4.00 3.56
CA SER A 60 -4.52 4.45 4.61
C SER A 60 -3.13 4.75 4.08
N TYR A 61 -2.47 5.72 4.70
CA TYR A 61 -1.06 5.99 4.46
C TYR A 61 -0.37 6.64 5.67
N THR A 62 0.95 6.49 5.72
CA THR A 62 1.83 7.16 6.68
C THR A 62 3.06 7.67 5.95
N PHE A 63 3.33 8.96 6.13
CA PHE A 63 4.55 9.59 5.63
C PHE A 63 5.57 9.68 6.77
N SER A 64 6.82 9.32 6.50
CA SER A 64 7.88 9.23 7.50
C SER A 64 9.22 9.69 6.95
N LYS A 65 10.06 10.27 7.81
CA LYS A 65 11.45 10.63 7.49
C LYS A 65 12.37 9.41 7.38
N ARG A 66 11.92 8.23 7.86
CA ARG A 66 12.71 7.00 7.87
C ARG A 66 11.86 5.80 7.43
N MET A 67 12.49 4.88 6.69
CA MET A 67 11.88 3.61 6.28
C MET A 67 11.94 2.56 7.40
N THR A 68 10.99 2.64 8.34
CA THR A 68 10.94 1.77 9.53
C THR A 68 9.73 0.84 9.50
N VAL A 69 9.83 -0.26 10.25
CA VAL A 69 8.71 -1.17 10.52
C VAL A 69 7.54 -0.42 11.16
N ASP A 70 7.83 0.52 12.07
CA ASP A 70 6.81 1.37 12.71
C ASP A 70 5.97 2.16 11.71
N CYS A 71 6.55 2.58 10.58
CA CYS A 71 5.80 3.28 9.52
C CYS A 71 4.71 2.37 8.94
N VAL A 72 5.04 1.10 8.65
CA VAL A 72 4.08 0.10 8.17
C VAL A 72 3.02 -0.20 9.22
N ILE A 73 3.42 -0.45 10.47
CA ILE A 73 2.51 -0.71 11.58
C ILE A 73 1.54 0.46 11.81
N GLN A 74 2.02 1.70 11.72
CA GLN A 74 1.15 2.88 11.82
C GLN A 74 0.13 2.95 10.70
N THR A 75 0.53 2.68 9.45
CA THR A 75 -0.43 2.63 8.32
C THR A 75 -1.47 1.51 8.52
N LEU A 76 -1.06 0.33 8.95
CA LEU A 76 -1.97 -0.78 9.23
C LEU A 76 -2.95 -0.46 10.37
N ASN A 77 -2.47 0.15 11.45
CA ASN A 77 -3.32 0.58 12.57
C ASN A 77 -4.33 1.64 12.15
N LYS A 78 -3.93 2.64 11.34
CA LYS A 78 -4.85 3.63 10.78
C LYS A 78 -5.93 2.97 9.92
N ALA A 79 -5.57 2.04 9.03
CA ALA A 79 -6.55 1.30 8.23
C ALA A 79 -7.57 0.58 9.13
N LYS A 80 -7.10 -0.12 10.17
CA LYS A 80 -7.95 -0.84 11.14
C LYS A 80 -8.90 0.07 11.92
N ILE A 81 -8.54 1.33 12.15
CA ILE A 81 -9.42 2.30 12.84
C ILE A 81 -10.62 2.65 11.95
N HIS A 82 -10.42 2.75 10.64
CA HIS A 82 -11.44 3.24 9.71
C HIS A 82 -12.23 2.12 9.01
N TYR A 83 -11.68 0.91 8.96
CA TYR A 83 -12.27 -0.23 8.25
C TYR A 83 -12.38 -1.45 9.15
N HIS A 84 -13.52 -2.15 9.05
CA HIS A 84 -13.62 -3.51 9.55
C HIS A 84 -12.73 -4.41 8.69
N ILE A 85 -11.89 -5.22 9.33
CA ILE A 85 -10.99 -6.17 8.66
C ILE A 85 -11.65 -7.56 8.76
N PRO A 86 -12.17 -8.12 7.66
CA PRO A 86 -12.71 -9.46 7.66
C PRO A 86 -11.63 -10.50 7.97
N GLU A 87 -12.00 -11.54 8.70
CA GLU A 87 -11.09 -12.66 8.95
C GLU A 87 -10.73 -13.35 7.62
N GLY A 88 -9.44 -13.65 7.43
CA GLY A 88 -8.97 -14.32 6.21
C GLY A 88 -8.80 -13.42 5.00
N MET A 89 -9.04 -12.10 5.12
CA MET A 89 -8.73 -11.16 4.04
C MET A 89 -7.24 -11.15 3.71
N ILE A 90 -6.90 -10.76 2.48
CA ILE A 90 -5.52 -10.79 1.98
C ILE A 90 -4.90 -9.41 2.08
N LEU A 91 -3.71 -9.31 2.68
CA LEU A 91 -2.80 -8.20 2.46
C LEU A 91 -1.69 -8.68 1.51
N HIS A 92 -1.51 -8.00 0.38
CA HIS A 92 -0.44 -8.28 -0.57
C HIS A 92 0.65 -7.20 -0.51
N THR A 93 1.91 -7.62 -0.34
CA THR A 93 3.06 -6.71 -0.24
C THR A 93 4.28 -7.29 -0.95
N ASP A 94 5.35 -6.51 -1.06
CA ASP A 94 6.64 -7.01 -1.54
C ASP A 94 7.41 -7.80 -0.46
N LEU A 95 8.58 -8.34 -0.84
CA LEU A 95 9.49 -9.01 0.09
C LEU A 95 10.37 -8.03 0.89
N GLY A 96 9.94 -6.77 1.03
CA GLY A 96 10.65 -5.74 1.78
C GLY A 96 10.90 -6.14 3.23
N SER A 97 12.03 -5.69 3.79
CA SER A 97 12.39 -6.03 5.17
C SER A 97 11.39 -5.49 6.20
N GLN A 98 10.67 -4.42 5.87
CA GLN A 98 9.62 -3.85 6.71
C GLN A 98 8.39 -4.76 6.78
N TYR A 99 7.96 -5.32 5.65
CA TYR A 99 6.78 -6.21 5.59
C TYR A 99 7.10 -7.63 6.08
N THR A 100 8.33 -8.09 5.90
CA THR A 100 8.78 -9.40 6.41
C THR A 100 9.18 -9.37 7.89
N ALA A 101 9.17 -8.20 8.54
CA ALA A 101 9.50 -8.04 9.95
C ALA A 101 8.53 -8.80 10.86
N ARG A 102 9.05 -9.32 11.97
CA ARG A 102 8.29 -10.11 12.94
C ARG A 102 7.08 -9.35 13.51
N GLU A 103 7.24 -8.05 13.74
CA GLU A 103 6.21 -7.17 14.28
C GLU A 103 5.01 -7.07 13.32
N VAL A 104 5.26 -6.97 12.01
CA VAL A 104 4.21 -6.94 10.98
C VAL A 104 3.53 -8.30 10.88
N GLU A 105 4.30 -9.39 10.79
CA GLU A 105 3.74 -10.75 10.75
C GLU A 105 2.89 -11.05 11.99
N GLN A 106 3.32 -10.63 13.17
CA GLN A 106 2.57 -10.80 14.41
C GLN A 106 1.29 -9.96 14.43
N TRP A 107 1.34 -8.72 13.92
CA TRP A 107 0.16 -7.87 13.78
C TRP A 107 -0.85 -8.52 12.83
N LEU A 108 -0.42 -9.01 11.66
CA LEU A 108 -1.29 -9.68 10.69
C LEU A 108 -1.92 -10.94 11.27
N LYS A 109 -1.13 -11.78 11.94
CA LYS A 109 -1.61 -12.99 12.62
C LYS A 109 -2.66 -12.66 13.69
N THR A 110 -2.44 -11.63 14.48
CA THR A 110 -3.38 -11.19 15.54
C THR A 110 -4.72 -10.73 14.96
N ASN A 111 -4.70 -10.13 13.78
CA ASN A 111 -5.89 -9.67 13.07
C ASN A 111 -6.44 -10.71 12.08
N LYS A 112 -5.91 -11.95 12.09
CA LYS A 112 -6.31 -13.05 11.20
C LYS A 112 -6.26 -12.69 9.71
N ILE A 113 -5.30 -11.85 9.32
CA ILE A 113 -5.04 -11.46 7.93
C ILE A 113 -4.07 -12.46 7.30
N ARG A 114 -4.35 -12.85 6.06
CA ARG A 114 -3.47 -13.70 5.26
C ARG A 114 -2.47 -12.84 4.51
N HIS A 115 -1.19 -12.97 4.84
CA HIS A 115 -0.14 -12.23 4.14
C HIS A 115 0.24 -12.94 2.84
N SER A 116 0.11 -12.22 1.73
CA SER A 116 0.53 -12.62 0.40
C SER A 116 1.75 -11.80 -0.01
N TYR A 117 2.77 -12.44 -0.58
CA TYR A 117 3.99 -11.76 -1.00
C TYR A 117 4.18 -11.80 -2.51
N SER A 118 4.65 -10.70 -3.10
CA SER A 118 5.06 -10.67 -4.49
C SER A 118 6.29 -11.55 -4.71
N ARG A 119 6.38 -12.15 -5.90
CA ARG A 119 7.55 -12.93 -6.29
C ARG A 119 8.68 -12.01 -6.69
N LYS A 120 9.89 -12.35 -6.27
CA LYS A 120 11.09 -11.61 -6.67
C LYS A 120 11.24 -11.60 -8.19
N GLY A 121 11.31 -10.41 -8.78
CA GLY A 121 11.48 -10.23 -10.23
C GLY A 121 10.18 -10.29 -11.03
N THR A 122 9.02 -10.22 -10.38
CA THR A 122 7.70 -10.21 -11.05
C THR A 122 7.00 -8.85 -10.82
N PRO A 123 7.22 -7.86 -11.71
CA PRO A 123 6.69 -6.50 -11.53
C PRO A 123 5.15 -6.43 -11.54
N TYR A 124 4.48 -7.45 -12.09
CA TYR A 124 3.01 -7.46 -12.17
C TYR A 124 2.32 -7.86 -10.87
N ASP A 125 3.03 -8.41 -9.89
CA ASP A 125 2.39 -8.95 -8.68
C ASP A 125 1.77 -7.84 -7.81
N ASN A 126 2.33 -6.63 -7.82
CA ASN A 126 1.83 -5.50 -7.01
C ASN A 126 1.24 -4.34 -7.87
N ALA A 127 0.77 -4.67 -9.08
CA ALA A 127 0.45 -3.68 -10.12
C ALA A 127 -0.54 -2.56 -9.70
N GLY A 128 -1.50 -2.86 -8.83
CA GLY A 128 -2.49 -1.87 -8.37
C GLY A 128 -1.87 -0.69 -7.62
N ILE A 129 -1.13 -0.98 -6.56
CA ILE A 129 -0.48 0.06 -5.73
C ILE A 129 0.70 0.70 -6.47
N GLU A 130 1.44 -0.07 -7.28
CA GLU A 130 2.51 0.47 -8.11
C GLU A 130 1.99 1.48 -9.15
N SER A 131 0.83 1.20 -9.76
CA SER A 131 0.17 2.15 -10.66
C SER A 131 -0.23 3.44 -9.94
N PHE A 132 -0.72 3.36 -8.71
CA PHE A 132 -0.98 4.55 -7.90
C PHE A 132 0.31 5.34 -7.64
N HIS A 133 1.38 4.68 -7.21
CA HIS A 133 2.67 5.33 -6.96
C HIS A 133 3.24 6.00 -8.23
N ALA A 134 3.07 5.37 -9.40
CA ALA A 134 3.47 5.96 -10.67
C ALA A 134 2.67 7.24 -10.99
N SER A 135 1.34 7.22 -10.81
CA SER A 135 0.50 8.41 -10.99
C SER A 135 0.86 9.52 -10.00
N LEU A 136 0.92 9.21 -8.70
CA LEU A 136 1.34 10.16 -7.65
C LEU A 136 2.67 10.83 -8.00
N LYS A 137 3.65 10.03 -8.43
CA LYS A 137 4.97 10.58 -8.75
C LYS A 137 4.91 11.50 -9.97
N LYS A 138 4.26 11.06 -11.04
CA LYS A 138 4.18 11.80 -12.30
C LYS A 138 3.45 13.14 -12.13
N GLU A 139 2.39 13.16 -11.34
CA GLU A 139 1.44 14.27 -11.32
C GLU A 139 1.74 15.28 -10.22
N GLU A 140 2.33 14.83 -9.11
CA GLU A 140 2.58 15.66 -7.93
C GLU A 140 4.08 15.69 -7.56
N VAL A 141 4.70 14.53 -7.33
CA VAL A 141 6.08 14.51 -6.77
C VAL A 141 7.14 15.04 -7.74
N TYR A 142 6.99 14.80 -9.04
CA TYR A 142 7.95 15.23 -10.06
C TYR A 142 7.71 16.66 -10.55
N THR A 143 6.51 17.20 -10.33
CA THR A 143 6.12 18.56 -10.70
C THR A 143 6.30 19.54 -9.55
N THR A 144 6.40 19.04 -8.31
CA THR A 144 6.59 19.84 -7.10
C THR A 144 7.97 19.65 -6.49
N SER A 145 8.55 20.73 -5.94
CA SER A 145 9.82 20.69 -5.24
C SER A 145 9.64 21.03 -3.76
N TYR A 146 9.45 20.03 -2.91
CA TYR A 146 9.22 20.24 -1.47
C TYR A 146 10.45 20.76 -0.73
N SER A 147 10.28 21.82 0.05
CA SER A 147 11.32 22.39 0.90
C SER A 147 11.65 21.48 2.07
N ASP A 148 10.63 20.91 2.72
CA ASP A 148 10.80 20.01 3.86
C ASP A 148 9.68 18.97 3.96
N PHE A 149 9.83 18.09 4.96
CA PHE A 149 8.90 17.02 5.24
C PHE A 149 7.44 17.51 5.43
N GLU A 150 7.22 18.65 6.10
CA GLU A 150 5.87 19.11 6.39
C GLU A 150 5.16 19.64 5.14
N GLU A 151 5.90 20.30 4.26
CA GLU A 151 5.39 20.70 2.95
C GLU A 151 4.99 19.49 2.10
N ALA A 152 5.88 18.50 2.00
CA ALA A 152 5.59 17.25 1.30
C ALA A 152 4.37 16.54 1.91
N ASN A 153 4.28 16.46 3.25
CA ASN A 153 3.18 15.81 3.94
C ASN A 153 1.81 16.45 3.60
N ARG A 154 1.73 17.79 3.57
CA ARG A 154 0.49 18.50 3.19
C ARG A 154 0.13 18.29 1.72
N ALA A 155 1.11 18.32 0.82
CA ALA A 155 0.90 18.09 -0.60
C ALA A 155 0.40 16.66 -0.87
N LEU A 156 1.06 15.66 -0.26
CA LEU A 156 0.64 14.25 -0.34
C LEU A 156 -0.77 14.05 0.23
N PHE A 157 -1.09 14.67 1.37
CA PHE A 157 -2.45 14.64 1.91
C PHE A 157 -3.46 15.20 0.90
N SER A 158 -3.19 16.41 0.37
CA SER A 158 -4.10 17.05 -0.58
C SER A 158 -4.26 16.24 -1.86
N TYR A 159 -3.18 15.63 -2.36
CA TYR A 159 -3.24 14.77 -3.53
C TYR A 159 -4.05 13.50 -3.24
N ILE A 160 -3.74 12.76 -2.18
CA ILE A 160 -4.37 11.46 -1.91
C ILE A 160 -5.84 11.64 -1.53
N GLU A 161 -6.11 12.48 -0.53
CA GLU A 161 -7.45 12.68 0.02
C GLU A 161 -8.28 13.64 -0.82
N GLY A 162 -7.69 14.70 -1.34
CA GLY A 162 -8.42 15.71 -2.09
C GLY A 162 -8.64 15.31 -3.55
N PHE A 163 -7.62 14.75 -4.20
CA PHE A 163 -7.67 14.50 -5.65
C PHE A 163 -7.84 13.02 -6.02
N TYR A 164 -6.91 12.15 -5.64
CA TYR A 164 -6.92 10.75 -6.06
C TYR A 164 -8.17 10.02 -5.59
N ASN A 165 -8.50 10.05 -4.30
CA ASN A 165 -9.66 9.31 -3.79
C ASN A 165 -11.01 9.92 -4.23
N ARG A 166 -11.09 11.24 -4.46
CA ARG A 166 -12.36 11.97 -4.61
C ARG A 166 -12.63 12.57 -6.00
N ASN A 167 -11.63 12.69 -6.86
CA ASN A 167 -11.76 13.35 -8.16
C ASN A 167 -11.21 12.53 -9.33
N ARG A 168 -10.28 11.59 -9.08
CA ARG A 168 -9.73 10.74 -10.14
C ARG A 168 -10.70 9.63 -10.48
N ILE A 169 -11.14 9.58 -11.73
CA ILE A 169 -11.92 8.46 -12.27
C ILE A 169 -11.03 7.29 -12.69
N HIS A 170 -11.52 6.06 -12.51
CA HIS A 170 -10.81 4.85 -12.89
C HIS A 170 -11.67 3.97 -13.80
N SER A 171 -11.18 3.64 -14.99
CA SER A 171 -11.90 2.79 -15.95
C SER A 171 -12.19 1.38 -15.40
N SER A 172 -11.35 0.87 -14.51
CA SER A 172 -11.55 -0.44 -13.85
C SER A 172 -12.72 -0.48 -12.86
N ILE A 173 -13.26 0.67 -12.47
CA ILE A 173 -14.40 0.79 -11.56
C ILE A 173 -15.50 1.67 -12.20
N HIS A 174 -15.81 1.37 -13.46
CA HIS A 174 -16.90 2.00 -14.21
C HIS A 174 -16.78 3.52 -14.36
N TYR A 175 -15.54 4.04 -14.43
CA TYR A 175 -15.26 5.48 -14.51
C TYR A 175 -15.78 6.29 -13.32
N LEU A 176 -15.95 5.65 -12.17
CA LEU A 176 -16.20 6.32 -10.89
C LEU A 176 -14.89 6.67 -10.20
N THR A 177 -14.98 7.61 -9.26
CA THR A 177 -13.90 7.84 -8.31
C THR A 177 -13.84 6.72 -7.27
N PRO A 178 -12.67 6.48 -6.65
CA PRO A 178 -12.56 5.47 -5.59
C PRO A 178 -13.54 5.69 -4.43
N GLN A 179 -13.81 6.94 -4.05
CA GLN A 179 -14.78 7.29 -3.01
C GLN A 179 -16.21 6.93 -3.43
N GLU A 180 -16.66 7.35 -4.62
CA GLU A 180 -18.02 7.06 -5.10
C GLU A 180 -18.26 5.55 -5.22
N PHE A 181 -17.28 4.81 -5.74
CA PHE A 181 -17.43 3.36 -5.87
C PHE A 181 -17.45 2.65 -4.50
N GLU A 182 -16.67 3.11 -3.53
CA GLU A 182 -16.72 2.60 -2.16
C GLU A 182 -18.09 2.86 -1.51
N GLU A 183 -18.69 4.03 -1.71
CA GLU A 183 -20.03 4.37 -1.20
C GLU A 183 -21.09 3.42 -1.79
N LEU A 184 -21.08 3.19 -3.10
CA LEU A 184 -21.96 2.22 -3.76
C LEU A 184 -21.75 0.79 -3.27
N ALA A 185 -20.50 0.39 -2.99
CA ALA A 185 -20.20 -0.93 -2.46
C ALA A 185 -20.75 -1.11 -1.04
N LYS A 186 -20.63 -0.07 -0.19
CA LYS A 186 -21.19 -0.07 1.18
C LYS A 186 -22.70 -0.11 1.18
N GLU A 187 -23.38 0.59 0.27
CA GLU A 187 -24.84 0.55 0.14
C GLU A 187 -25.37 -0.84 -0.22
N LYS A 188 -24.65 -1.59 -1.06
CA LYS A 188 -25.03 -2.97 -1.42
C LYS A 188 -24.84 -3.98 -0.29
N MET A 189 -24.06 -3.64 0.73
CA MET A 189 -23.81 -4.48 1.90
C MET A 189 -24.77 -4.20 3.07
N ALA A 190 -25.49 -3.07 3.02
CA ALA A 190 -26.46 -2.65 4.03
C ALA A 190 -27.83 -3.29 3.81
#